data_AF-Q9X6R9-F1
#
_entry.id   AF-Q9X6R9-F1
#
_cell.length_a   1.000
_cell.length_b   1.000
_cell.length_c   1.000
_cell.angle_alpha   90.00
_cell.angle_beta   90.00
_cell.angle_gamma   90.00
#
_symmetry.space_group_name_H-M   'P 1'
#
loop_
_entity.id
_entity.type
_entity.pdbx_description
1 polymer ?
#
loop_
_entity_poly.entity_id
_entity_poly.type
_entity_poly.pdbx_seq_one_letter_code
_entity_poly.pdbx_strand_id
1 'polypeptide(L)'
;TEVIVPAFTFISSSQAAQRLGAVAVPVDVDPATYCIDVAATEAAITDRTRVIMPVHMAGQLADMDALVRLSTESGVPLLQDAAHAHGA
;
A
#
# COMPACT_ATOMS: atom_id res chain seq x y z
N THR A 1 7.47 0.11 -14.08
CA THR A 1 6.53 0.77 -13.15
C THR A 1 6.24 -0.18 -12.01
N GLU A 2 6.43 0.27 -10.79
CA GLU A 2 6.17 -0.49 -9.57
C GLU A 2 4.99 0.10 -8.79
N VAL A 3 4.18 -0.77 -8.21
CA VAL A 3 3.11 -0.43 -7.27
C VAL A 3 3.37 -1.21 -5.99
N ILE A 4 3.61 -0.51 -4.89
CA ILE A 4 3.77 -1.13 -3.58
C ILE A 4 2.39 -1.55 -3.07
N VAL A 5 2.26 -2.80 -2.64
CA VAL A 5 1.03 -3.39 -2.09
C VAL A 5 1.39 -4.23 -0.86
N PRO A 6 0.52 -4.34 0.16
CA PRO A 6 0.76 -5.28 1.24
C PRO A 6 0.77 -6.72 0.72
N ALA A 7 1.71 -7.54 1.19
CA ALA A 7 1.80 -8.96 0.88
C ALA A 7 0.59 -9.73 1.44
N PHE A 8 0.07 -9.25 2.58
CA PHE A 8 -1.15 -9.75 3.20
C PHE A 8 -2.34 -8.88 2.78
N THR A 9 -3.05 -9.29 1.72
CA THR A 9 -4.31 -8.68 1.24
C THR A 9 -5.05 -9.62 0.29
N PHE A 10 -6.24 -9.24 -0.15
CA PHE A 10 -6.94 -9.94 -1.22
C PHE A 10 -6.22 -9.74 -2.58
N ILE A 11 -6.21 -10.78 -3.40
CA ILE A 11 -5.43 -10.83 -4.65
C ILE A 11 -5.75 -9.69 -5.64
N SER A 12 -6.95 -9.09 -5.56
CA SER A 12 -7.35 -8.00 -6.45
C SER A 12 -6.43 -6.78 -6.36
N SER A 13 -5.90 -6.45 -5.18
CA SER A 13 -5.06 -5.25 -4.98
C SER A 13 -3.79 -5.33 -5.82
N SER A 14 -3.10 -6.48 -5.81
CA SER A 14 -1.91 -6.70 -6.65
C SER A 14 -2.25 -6.95 -8.12
N GLN A 15 -3.33 -7.68 -8.40
CA GLN A 15 -3.75 -7.95 -9.78
C GLN A 15 -4.16 -6.69 -10.55
N ALA A 16 -4.72 -5.67 -9.89
CA ALA A 16 -5.06 -4.41 -10.52
C ALA A 16 -3.83 -3.77 -11.21
N ALA A 17 -2.69 -3.75 -10.52
CA ALA A 17 -1.43 -3.25 -11.07
C ALA A 17 -0.88 -4.19 -12.17
N GLN A 18 -0.87 -5.49 -11.91
CA GLN A 18 -0.31 -6.49 -12.83
C GLN A 18 -1.06 -6.54 -14.18
N ARG A 19 -2.39 -6.36 -14.18
CA ARG A 19 -3.22 -6.30 -15.40
C ARG A 19 -2.86 -5.13 -16.31
N LEU A 20 -2.26 -4.08 -15.76
CA LEU A 20 -1.75 -2.93 -16.51
C LEU A 20 -0.28 -3.09 -16.94
N GLY A 21 0.34 -4.25 -16.67
CA GLY A 21 1.75 -4.51 -16.95
C GLY A 21 2.73 -3.92 -15.92
N ALA A 22 2.24 -3.42 -14.78
CA ALA A 22 3.08 -2.96 -13.69
C ALA A 22 3.55 -4.13 -12.81
N VAL A 23 4.64 -3.92 -12.08
CA VAL A 23 5.16 -4.87 -11.08
C VAL A 23 4.53 -4.53 -9.73
N ALA A 24 3.81 -5.49 -9.13
CA ALA A 24 3.36 -5.36 -7.74
C ALA A 24 4.52 -5.72 -6.80
N VAL A 25 4.93 -4.78 -5.95
CA VAL A 25 6.01 -4.95 -4.97
C VAL A 25 5.38 -5.28 -3.62
N PRO A 26 5.45 -6.55 -3.15
CA PRO A 26 4.87 -6.94 -1.88
C PRO A 26 5.68 -6.38 -0.72
N VAL A 27 4.99 -5.78 0.26
CA VAL A 27 5.56 -5.26 1.51
C VAL A 27 4.84 -5.89 2.69
N ASP A 28 5.56 -6.14 3.78
CA ASP A 28 4.99 -6.78 4.97
C ASP A 28 3.97 -5.88 5.70
N VAL A 29 3.23 -6.45 6.63
CA VAL A 29 2.22 -5.77 7.44
C VAL A 29 2.64 -5.67 8.90
N ASP A 30 2.12 -4.68 9.61
CA ASP A 30 2.21 -4.65 11.06
C ASP A 30 1.33 -5.79 11.65
N PRO A 31 1.89 -6.71 12.46
CA PRO A 31 1.15 -7.85 13.00
C PRO A 31 0.01 -7.47 13.97
N ALA A 32 0.01 -6.25 14.51
CA ALA A 32 -1.05 -5.76 15.41
C ALA A 32 -2.26 -5.20 14.65
N THR A 33 -2.08 -4.71 13.42
CA THR A 33 -3.13 -4.02 12.65
C THR A 33 -3.47 -4.73 11.34
N TYR A 34 -2.59 -5.61 10.86
CA TYR A 34 -2.61 -6.23 9.54
C TYR A 34 -2.64 -5.23 8.37
N CYS A 35 -2.38 -3.95 8.63
CA CYS A 35 -2.17 -2.93 7.62
C CYS A 35 -0.69 -2.88 7.23
N ILE A 36 -0.41 -2.33 6.04
CA ILE A 36 0.96 -2.24 5.51
C ILE A 36 1.91 -1.54 6.50
N ASP A 37 3.10 -2.13 6.74
CA ASP A 37 4.11 -1.53 7.61
C ASP A 37 4.75 -0.32 6.90
N VAL A 38 4.73 0.84 7.56
CA VAL A 38 5.17 2.11 6.95
C VAL A 38 6.69 2.16 6.76
N ALA A 39 7.47 1.61 7.68
CA ALA A 39 8.93 1.61 7.58
C ALA A 39 9.41 0.64 6.47
N ALA A 40 8.79 -0.53 6.38
CA ALA A 40 9.02 -1.47 5.29
C ALA A 40 8.57 -0.90 3.94
N THR A 41 7.49 -0.11 3.93
CA THR A 41 7.03 0.62 2.74
C THR A 41 8.08 1.62 2.28
N GLU A 42 8.60 2.46 3.18
CA GLU A 42 9.65 3.44 2.89
C GLU A 42 10.90 2.75 2.31
N ALA A 43 11.35 1.65 2.91
CA ALA A 43 12.50 0.89 2.45
C ALA A 43 12.30 0.23 1.07
N ALA A 44 11.05 0.00 0.65
CA ALA A 44 10.72 -0.60 -0.64
C ALA A 44 10.58 0.41 -1.78
N ILE A 45 10.62 1.72 -1.51
CA ILE A 45 10.52 2.75 -2.54
C ILE A 45 11.78 2.77 -3.40
N THR A 46 11.58 2.81 -4.72
CA THR A 46 12.62 2.95 -5.74
C THR A 46 12.24 4.07 -6.72
N ASP A 47 13.15 4.39 -7.64
CA ASP A 47 12.88 5.30 -8.77
C ASP A 47 11.79 4.79 -9.73
N ARG A 48 11.44 3.50 -9.65
CA ARG A 48 10.37 2.87 -10.44
C ARG A 48 9.02 2.88 -9.74
N THR A 49 8.96 3.19 -8.44
CA THR A 49 7.73 3.23 -7.66
C THR A 49 6.84 4.39 -8.11
N ARG A 50 5.61 4.08 -8.50
CA ARG A 50 4.64 5.09 -8.97
C ARG A 50 3.40 5.22 -8.11
N VAL A 51 3.12 4.23 -7.26
CA VAL A 51 1.97 4.23 -6.34
C VAL A 51 2.33 3.40 -5.11
N ILE A 52 1.91 3.87 -3.93
CA ILE A 52 1.77 3.04 -2.72
C ILE A 52 0.27 2.79 -2.53
N MET A 53 -0.12 1.52 -2.44
CA MET A 53 -1.51 1.11 -2.26
C MET A 53 -1.69 0.46 -0.88
N PRO A 54 -1.93 1.25 0.18
CA PRO A 54 -2.32 0.68 1.46
C PRO A 54 -3.70 0.04 1.35
N VAL A 55 -3.91 -1.05 2.09
CA VAL A 55 -5.22 -1.70 2.22
C VAL A 55 -5.69 -1.51 3.66
N HIS A 56 -6.93 -1.06 3.82
CA HIS A 56 -7.56 -0.92 5.14
C HIS A 56 -8.10 -2.27 5.60
N MET A 57 -7.22 -3.08 6.17
CA MET A 57 -7.49 -4.50 6.41
C MET A 57 -8.62 -4.69 7.43
N ALA A 58 -9.59 -5.55 7.10
CA ALA A 58 -10.77 -5.83 7.94
C ALA A 58 -11.51 -4.57 8.46
N GLY A 59 -11.46 -3.46 7.71
CA GLY A 59 -12.09 -2.19 8.11
C GLY A 59 -11.23 -1.32 9.03
N GLN A 60 -10.07 -1.79 9.46
CA GLN A 60 -9.10 -0.98 10.18
C GLN A 60 -8.33 -0.09 9.20
N LEU A 61 -8.32 1.22 9.45
CA LEU A 61 -7.51 2.13 8.65
C LEU A 61 -6.02 1.86 8.87
N ALA A 62 -5.26 1.93 7.78
CA ALA A 62 -3.80 1.97 7.85
C ALA A 62 -3.37 3.28 8.53
N ASP A 63 -2.11 3.37 8.96
CA ASP A 63 -1.55 4.61 9.50
C ASP A 63 -1.44 5.68 8.41
N MET A 64 -2.56 6.36 8.15
CA MET A 64 -2.69 7.32 7.06
C MET A 64 -1.88 8.58 7.32
N ASP A 65 -1.70 8.99 8.56
CA ASP A 65 -0.87 10.14 8.90
C ASP A 65 0.60 9.88 8.52
N ALA A 66 1.12 8.70 8.86
CA ALA A 66 2.48 8.32 8.49
C ALA A 66 2.64 8.07 6.99
N LEU A 67 1.66 7.43 6.34
CA LEU A 67 1.67 7.18 4.90
C LEU A 67 1.57 8.48 4.07
N VAL A 68 0.76 9.45 4.50
CA VAL A 68 0.66 10.76 3.84
C VAL A 68 1.97 11.54 3.96
N ARG A 69 2.63 11.49 5.13
CA ARG A 69 3.97 12.06 5.29
C ARG A 69 4.98 11.40 4.34
N LEU A 70 5.04 10.07 4.33
CA LEU A 70 5.91 9.31 3.43
C LEU A 70 5.64 9.62 1.95
N SER A 71 4.37 9.70 1.55
CA SER A 71 3.97 10.07 0.19
C SER A 71 4.45 11.48 -0.19
N THR A 72 4.35 12.43 0.74
CA THR A 72 4.80 13.81 0.53
C THR A 72 6.32 13.89 0.39
N GLU A 73 7.06 13.19 1.22
CA GLU A 73 8.54 13.20 1.24
C GLU A 73 9.14 12.48 0.03
N SER A 74 8.55 11.33 -0.37
CA SER A 74 9.01 10.54 -1.51
C SER A 74 8.48 11.03 -2.86
N GLY A 75 7.40 11.82 -2.87
CA GLY A 75 6.67 12.19 -4.09
C GLY A 75 5.86 11.05 -4.72
N VAL A 76 5.76 9.89 -4.06
CA VAL A 76 4.99 8.73 -4.54
C VAL A 76 3.55 8.85 -4.07
N PRO A 77 2.54 8.91 -4.97
CA PRO A 77 1.15 9.08 -4.59
C PRO A 77 0.56 7.83 -3.90
N LEU A 78 -0.44 8.05 -3.06
CA LEU A 78 -1.23 7.00 -2.43
C LEU A 78 -2.49 6.67 -3.25
N LEU A 79 -2.81 5.39 -3.38
CA LEU A 79 -4.11 4.89 -3.83
C LEU A 79 -4.68 3.96 -2.77
N GLN A 80 -5.65 4.42 -2.00
CA GLN A 80 -6.20 3.64 -0.89
C GLN A 80 -7.11 2.52 -1.42
N ASP A 81 -6.86 1.28 -1.00
CA ASP A 81 -7.81 0.17 -1.17
C ASP A 81 -8.70 0.09 0.08
N ALA A 82 -9.88 0.69 -0.04
CA ALA A 82 -10.89 0.75 1.01
C ALA A 82 -11.98 -0.34 0.85
N ALA A 83 -11.71 -1.44 0.14
CA ALA A 83 -12.71 -2.47 -0.13
C ALA A 83 -13.38 -3.04 1.15
N HIS A 84 -12.64 -3.11 2.26
CA HIS A 84 -13.15 -3.58 3.56
C HIS A 84 -13.58 -2.45 4.51
N ALA A 85 -13.37 -1.19 4.15
CA ALA A 85 -13.44 -0.05 5.06
C ALA A 85 -14.55 0.95 4.69
N HIS A 86 -15.66 0.46 4.15
CA HIS A 86 -16.83 1.30 3.94
C HIS A 86 -17.42 1.75 5.29
N GLY A 87 -17.35 3.05 5.58
CA GLY A 87 -17.89 3.66 6.80
C GLY A 87 -16.92 3.69 7.99
N ALA A 88 -15.65 3.34 7.79
CA ALA A 88 -14.58 3.52 8.78
C ALA A 88 -14.11 4.99 8.88
#